data_AF-A0A1G1ALJ9-F1
#
_entry.id   AF-A0A1G1ALJ9-F1
#
_cell.length_a   1.000
_cell.length_b   1.000
_cell.length_c   1.000
_cell.angle_alpha   90.00
_cell.angle_beta   90.00
_cell.angle_gamma   90.00
#
_symmetry.space_group_name_H-M   'P 1'
#
loop_
_entity.id
_entity.type
_entity.pdbx_description
1 polymer ?
#
loop_
_entity_poly.entity_id
_entity_poly.type
_entity_poly.pdbx_seq_one_letter_code
_entity_poly.pdbx_strand_id
1 'polypeptide(L)'
;MVNYTFLTDQGWKVTENRPFSASYAVLYSPCMPGRNYRNEVLYSQPETKKAMGDSPGTGSMLTALTNQQLKFNYLSKDVLRQLLEERVTIRNRNRSSILGRLSDVSGEIYGASLLRTPEAEKQKQSLEKTRMDLERQLGEEDVTLWRDSLELRRELILADKTYTGTQFRQGLMRSMPSLDDNKGQTDTSISR
;
A
#
# COMPACT_ATOMS: atom_id res chain seq x y z
N MET A 1 4.84 -3.42 -20.11
CA MET A 1 3.58 -4.20 -20.09
C MET A 1 3.74 -5.33 -19.10
N VAL A 2 2.67 -5.68 -18.38
CA VAL A 2 2.61 -6.72 -17.36
C VAL A 2 1.58 -7.76 -17.80
N ASN A 3 1.93 -9.04 -17.69
CA ASN A 3 1.00 -10.15 -17.90
C ASN A 3 0.24 -10.39 -16.61
N TYR A 4 -1.07 -10.16 -16.63
CA TYR A 4 -1.98 -10.57 -15.57
C TYR A 4 -2.53 -11.94 -15.92
N THR A 5 -2.37 -12.90 -15.03
CA THR A 5 -2.92 -14.25 -15.22
C THR A 5 -3.81 -14.57 -14.04
N PHE A 6 -5.08 -14.90 -14.29
CA PHE A 6 -6.05 -15.24 -13.27
C PHE A 6 -6.96 -16.39 -13.68
N LEU A 7 -7.56 -17.05 -12.70
CA LEU A 7 -8.54 -18.11 -12.86
C LEU A 7 -9.94 -17.52 -12.71
N THR A 8 -10.81 -17.76 -13.67
CA THR A 8 -12.24 -17.39 -13.55
C THR A 8 -12.97 -18.38 -12.65
N ASP A 9 -14.17 -18.01 -12.19
CA ASP A 9 -15.03 -18.86 -11.34
C ASP A 9 -15.43 -20.19 -12.02
N GLN A 10 -15.28 -20.26 -13.35
CA GLN A 10 -15.50 -21.45 -14.17
C GLN A 10 -14.20 -22.27 -14.41
N GLY A 11 -13.09 -21.90 -13.76
CA GLY A 11 -11.81 -22.60 -13.83
C GLY A 11 -10.94 -22.25 -15.05
N TRP A 12 -11.33 -21.28 -15.86
CA TRP A 12 -10.54 -20.89 -17.04
C TRP A 12 -9.38 -19.99 -16.66
N LYS A 13 -8.19 -20.30 -17.18
CA LYS A 13 -7.01 -19.45 -17.04
C LYS A 13 -7.02 -18.37 -18.12
N VAL A 14 -7.21 -17.12 -17.71
CA VAL A 14 -7.17 -15.94 -18.60
C VAL A 14 -5.84 -15.23 -18.41
N THR A 15 -5.19 -14.85 -19.51
CA THR A 15 -3.96 -14.03 -19.47
C THR A 15 -4.17 -12.76 -20.28
N GLU A 16 -4.05 -11.60 -19.63
CA GLU A 16 -4.18 -10.28 -20.26
C GLU A 16 -2.86 -9.52 -20.19
N ASN A 17 -2.49 -8.88 -21.30
CA ASN A 17 -1.26 -8.11 -21.43
C ASN A 17 -1.60 -6.61 -21.39
N ARG A 18 -1.34 -5.94 -20.26
CA ARG A 18 -1.71 -4.53 -20.05
C ARG A 18 -0.59 -3.74 -19.35
N PRO A 19 -0.55 -2.40 -19.47
CA PRO A 19 0.26 -1.58 -18.57
C PRO A 19 -0.11 -1.86 -17.09
N PHE A 20 0.85 -1.72 -16.19
CA PHE A 20 0.63 -2.01 -14.77
C PHE A 20 -0.49 -1.11 -14.20
N SER A 21 -1.41 -1.69 -13.43
CA SER A 21 -2.50 -0.99 -12.74
C SER A 21 -2.79 -1.74 -11.46
N ALA A 22 -2.55 -1.10 -10.31
CA ALA A 22 -2.81 -1.73 -9.02
C ALA A 22 -4.31 -1.97 -8.80
N SER A 23 -5.18 -1.10 -9.35
CA SER A 23 -6.64 -1.27 -9.33
C SER A 23 -7.07 -2.58 -9.99
N TYR A 24 -6.45 -2.93 -11.11
CA TYR A 24 -6.70 -4.17 -11.83
C TYR A 24 -6.08 -5.38 -11.11
N ALA A 25 -4.87 -5.22 -10.55
CA ALA A 25 -4.25 -6.25 -9.74
C ALA A 25 -5.09 -6.59 -8.49
N VAL A 26 -5.65 -5.61 -7.80
CA VAL A 26 -6.48 -5.83 -6.60
C VAL A 26 -7.81 -6.53 -6.93
N LEU A 27 -8.41 -6.23 -8.08
CA LEU A 27 -9.68 -6.84 -8.51
C LEU A 27 -9.52 -8.29 -8.99
N TYR A 28 -8.34 -8.65 -9.53
CA TYR A 28 -8.15 -9.92 -10.25
C TYR A 28 -6.96 -10.76 -9.78
N SER A 29 -6.32 -10.43 -8.65
CA SER A 29 -5.18 -11.23 -8.15
C SER A 29 -5.65 -12.58 -7.58
N PRO A 30 -5.14 -13.72 -8.10
CA PRO A 30 -5.32 -15.04 -7.49
C PRO A 30 -4.42 -15.26 -6.26
N CYS A 31 -3.65 -14.26 -5.85
CA CYS A 31 -2.49 -14.40 -4.96
C CYS A 31 -2.76 -13.95 -3.52
N MET A 32 -3.89 -14.36 -2.92
CA MET A 32 -3.99 -14.37 -1.45
C MET A 32 -4.34 -15.75 -0.89
N PRO A 33 -3.52 -16.80 -1.14
CA PRO A 33 -3.55 -17.99 -0.31
C PRO A 33 -2.77 -17.73 1.00
N GLY A 34 -3.45 -17.82 2.14
CA GLY A 34 -2.79 -18.24 3.38
C GLY A 34 -2.13 -17.20 4.28
N ARG A 35 -2.65 -15.98 4.41
CA ARG A 35 -2.38 -15.18 5.62
C ARG A 35 -3.68 -14.92 6.38
N ASN A 36 -3.74 -15.50 7.57
CA ASN A 36 -4.65 -15.10 8.64
C ASN A 36 -4.49 -13.59 8.82
N TYR A 37 -5.34 -12.82 8.16
CA TYR A 37 -5.60 -11.45 8.58
C TYR A 37 -6.05 -11.58 10.03
N ARG A 38 -5.25 -10.99 10.91
CA ARG A 38 -5.54 -10.77 12.32
C ARG A 38 -6.76 -9.83 12.39
N ASN A 39 -7.91 -10.35 12.00
CA ASN A 39 -9.22 -9.70 11.98
C ASN A 39 -9.78 -9.58 13.41
N GLU A 40 -9.08 -10.09 14.42
CA GLU A 40 -9.54 -10.06 15.81
C GLU A 40 -9.37 -8.70 16.51
N VAL A 41 -8.67 -7.73 15.92
CA VAL A 41 -8.47 -6.40 16.57
C VAL A 41 -9.34 -5.29 15.95
N LEU A 42 -10.06 -5.56 14.86
CA LEU A 42 -10.97 -4.58 14.25
C LEU A 42 -12.43 -4.72 14.70
N TYR A 43 -12.71 -5.60 15.66
CA TYR A 43 -14.04 -5.79 16.25
C TYR A 43 -14.35 -4.93 17.48
N SER A 44 -13.45 -4.04 17.91
CA SER A 44 -13.79 -3.04 18.91
C SER A 44 -14.29 -1.77 18.23
N GLN A 45 -15.55 -1.81 17.77
CA GLN A 45 -16.37 -0.60 17.81
C GLN A 45 -16.47 -0.15 19.28
N PRO A 46 -16.47 1.16 19.59
CA PRO A 46 -17.10 1.59 20.82
C PRO A 46 -18.59 1.28 20.72
N GLU A 47 -19.07 0.35 21.54
CA GLU A 47 -20.49 0.06 21.70
C GLU A 47 -21.26 1.32 22.10
N THR A 48 -21.86 2.01 21.13
CA THR A 48 -22.97 2.91 21.41
C THR A 48 -24.24 2.10 21.45
N LYS A 49 -24.60 1.63 22.66
CA LYS A 49 -25.95 1.20 23.00
C LYS A 49 -26.94 2.34 22.71
N LYS A 50 -27.77 2.21 21.68
CA LYS A 50 -29.17 2.68 21.70
C LYS A 50 -29.99 2.22 20.48
N ALA A 51 -31.07 1.51 20.83
CA ALA A 51 -32.42 1.51 20.26
C ALA A 51 -32.70 0.86 18.89
N MET A 52 -33.71 -0.02 18.97
CA MET A 52 -34.56 -0.58 17.92
C MET A 52 -35.22 0.49 17.03
N GLY A 53 -35.54 0.07 15.80
CA GLY A 53 -36.60 0.65 14.95
C GLY A 53 -36.08 1.52 13.82
N ASP A 54 -36.13 1.02 12.58
CA ASP A 54 -36.97 1.59 11.51
C ASP A 54 -36.54 1.22 10.08
N SER A 55 -37.55 1.18 9.22
CA SER A 55 -37.64 0.72 7.84
C SER A 55 -36.53 1.18 6.86
N PRO A 56 -36.35 0.46 5.73
CA PRO A 56 -35.33 0.76 4.72
C PRO A 56 -35.74 1.98 3.88
N GLY A 57 -35.57 3.18 4.44
CA GLY A 57 -35.61 4.42 3.67
C GLY A 57 -34.40 4.53 2.75
N THR A 58 -34.57 5.15 1.59
CA THR A 58 -33.57 5.33 0.52
C THR A 58 -32.21 5.91 0.99
N GLY A 59 -32.17 6.59 2.14
CA GLY A 59 -30.94 7.02 2.83
C GLY A 59 -30.06 5.88 3.37
N SER A 60 -30.63 4.70 3.62
CA SER A 60 -29.91 3.50 4.06
C SER A 60 -29.00 2.94 2.96
N MET A 61 -29.47 2.91 1.71
CA MET A 61 -28.70 2.37 0.58
C MET A 61 -27.52 3.28 0.20
N LEU A 62 -27.72 4.59 0.13
CA LEU A 62 -26.64 5.55 -0.16
C LEU A 62 -25.56 5.52 0.93
N THR A 63 -25.98 5.42 2.19
CA THR A 63 -25.06 5.29 3.33
C THR A 63 -24.30 3.96 3.28
N ALA A 64 -24.98 2.85 2.96
CA ALA A 64 -24.35 1.53 2.79
C ALA A 64 -23.32 1.53 1.65
N LEU A 65 -23.67 2.08 0.48
CA LEU A 65 -22.77 2.21 -0.66
C LEU A 65 -21.56 3.09 -0.34
N THR A 66 -21.77 4.21 0.37
CA THR A 66 -20.65 5.08 0.76
C THR A 66 -19.73 4.41 1.78
N ASN A 67 -20.29 3.65 2.72
CA ASN A 67 -19.52 2.85 3.68
C ASN A 67 -18.71 1.76 2.98
N GLN A 68 -19.29 1.09 1.98
CA GLN A 68 -18.60 0.09 1.18
C GLN A 68 -17.47 0.72 0.36
N GLN A 69 -17.72 1.88 -0.26
CA GLN A 69 -16.70 2.64 -0.98
C GLN A 69 -15.56 3.07 -0.06
N LEU A 70 -15.87 3.51 1.17
CA LEU A 70 -14.87 3.90 2.16
C LEU A 70 -13.97 2.72 2.54
N LYS A 71 -14.56 1.55 2.79
CA LYS A 71 -13.83 0.31 3.08
C LYS A 71 -12.91 -0.09 1.92
N PHE A 72 -13.42 -0.04 0.70
CA PHE A 72 -12.62 -0.34 -0.49
C PHE A 72 -11.45 0.63 -0.65
N ASN A 73 -11.70 1.94 -0.52
CA ASN A 73 -10.66 2.96 -0.63
C ASN A 73 -9.58 2.81 0.45
N TYR A 74 -9.98 2.45 1.68
CA TYR A 74 -9.05 2.17 2.77
C TYR A 74 -8.15 0.98 2.44
N LEU A 75 -8.74 -0.16 2.03
CA LEU A 75 -8.00 -1.37 1.69
C LEU A 75 -7.05 -1.14 0.52
N SER A 76 -7.52 -0.46 -0.53
CA SER A 76 -6.70 -0.12 -1.69
C SER A 76 -5.49 0.74 -1.29
N LYS A 77 -5.71 1.77 -0.45
CA LYS A 77 -4.62 2.60 0.10
C LYS A 77 -3.64 1.78 0.94
N ASP A 78 -4.14 0.87 1.77
CA ASP A 78 -3.29 0.05 2.66
C ASP A 78 -2.42 -0.93 1.87
N VAL A 79 -2.97 -1.59 0.85
CA VAL A 79 -2.22 -2.47 -0.06
C VAL A 79 -1.12 -1.69 -0.79
N LEU A 80 -1.44 -0.50 -1.33
CA LEU A 80 -0.44 0.35 -1.99
C LEU A 80 0.68 0.77 -1.03
N ARG A 81 0.34 1.06 0.23
CA ARG A 81 1.33 1.39 1.26
C ARG A 81 2.24 0.20 1.57
N GLN A 82 1.67 -0.98 1.76
CA GLN A 82 2.43 -2.21 2.03
C GLN A 82 3.39 -2.53 0.88
N LEU A 83 2.93 -2.43 -0.37
CA LEU A 83 3.78 -2.64 -1.54
C LEU A 83 4.95 -1.65 -1.61
N LEU A 84 4.74 -0.40 -1.19
CA LEU A 84 5.82 0.60 -1.15
C LEU A 84 6.86 0.23 -0.08
N GLU A 85 6.39 -0.17 1.09
CA GLU A 85 7.21 -0.56 2.22
C GLU A 85 8.05 -1.80 1.92
N GLU A 86 7.46 -2.80 1.25
CA GLU A 86 8.18 -3.98 0.78
C GLU A 86 9.30 -3.60 -0.20
N ARG A 87 9.02 -2.73 -1.18
CA ARG A 87 10.05 -2.26 -2.13
C ARG A 87 11.19 -1.52 -1.44
N VAL A 88 10.88 -0.67 -0.47
CA VAL A 88 11.91 0.02 0.34
C VAL A 88 12.73 -0.98 1.14
N THR A 89 12.09 -1.99 1.73
CA THR A 89 12.75 -3.03 2.52
C THR A 89 13.73 -3.85 1.67
N ILE A 90 13.31 -4.26 0.48
CA ILE A 90 14.16 -4.97 -0.49
C ILE A 90 15.38 -4.12 -0.85
N ARG A 91 15.17 -2.86 -1.23
CA ARG A 91 16.28 -1.94 -1.57
C ARG A 91 17.23 -1.73 -0.40
N ASN A 92 16.72 -1.58 0.83
CA ASN A 92 17.58 -1.43 2.01
C ASN A 92 18.42 -2.69 2.27
N ARG A 93 17.86 -3.88 2.04
CA ARG A 93 18.59 -5.15 2.14
C ARG A 93 19.69 -5.25 1.07
N ASN A 94 19.37 -4.93 -0.19
CA ASN A 94 20.34 -4.92 -1.29
C ASN A 94 21.47 -3.93 -1.01
N ARG A 95 21.11 -2.70 -0.62
CA ARG A 95 22.05 -1.64 -0.24
C ARG A 95 22.98 -2.08 0.89
N SER A 96 22.43 -2.70 1.93
CA SER A 96 23.23 -3.20 3.07
C SER A 96 24.21 -4.29 2.63
N SER A 97 23.78 -5.19 1.72
CA SER A 97 24.64 -6.21 1.13
C SER A 97 25.79 -5.61 0.30
N ILE A 98 25.50 -4.61 -0.53
CA ILE A 98 26.52 -3.91 -1.33
C ILE A 98 27.51 -3.18 -0.41
N LEU A 99 27.02 -2.50 0.62
CA LEU A 99 27.88 -1.79 1.59
C LEU A 99 28.78 -2.75 2.38
N GLY A 100 28.27 -3.93 2.76
CA GLY A 100 29.10 -4.98 3.38
C GLY A 100 30.25 -5.41 2.47
N ARG A 101 29.94 -5.72 1.20
CA ARG A 101 30.96 -6.09 0.21
C ARG A 101 31.96 -4.96 -0.07
N LEU A 102 31.51 -3.70 -0.07
CA LEU A 102 32.39 -2.53 -0.19
C LEU A 102 33.37 -2.43 0.99
N SER A 103 32.90 -2.71 2.20
CA SER A 103 33.75 -2.77 3.39
C SER A 103 34.82 -3.85 3.25
N ASP A 104 34.42 -5.07 2.83
CA ASP A 104 35.34 -6.19 2.64
C ASP A 104 36.42 -5.87 1.59
N VAL A 105 36.00 -5.39 0.41
CA VAL A 105 36.91 -4.99 -0.68
C VAL A 105 37.84 -3.86 -0.24
N SER A 106 37.35 -2.89 0.54
CA SER A 106 38.19 -1.80 1.05
C SER A 106 39.25 -2.32 2.03
N GLY A 107 38.89 -3.30 2.87
CA GLY A 107 39.83 -3.98 3.75
C GLY A 107 40.91 -4.76 2.98
N GLU A 108 40.52 -5.47 1.92
CA GLU A 108 41.44 -6.19 1.04
C GLU A 108 42.40 -5.25 0.28
N ILE A 109 41.89 -4.12 -0.24
CA ILE A 109 42.71 -3.08 -0.88
C ILE A 109 43.76 -2.55 0.12
N TYR A 110 43.36 -2.30 1.36
CA TYR A 110 44.27 -1.85 2.40
C TYR A 110 45.35 -2.91 2.69
N GLY A 111 44.97 -4.18 2.83
CA GLY A 111 45.90 -5.30 3.02
C GLY A 111 46.89 -5.46 1.86
N ALA A 112 46.41 -5.40 0.62
CA ALA A 112 47.26 -5.44 -0.57
C ALA A 112 48.22 -4.24 -0.63
N SER A 113 47.79 -3.06 -0.20
CA SER A 113 48.63 -1.85 -0.17
C SER A 113 49.79 -1.94 0.84
N LEU A 114 49.66 -2.77 1.88
CA LEU A 114 50.74 -3.05 2.83
C LEU A 114 51.80 -3.97 2.23
N LEU A 115 51.38 -4.86 1.34
CA LEU A 115 52.25 -5.79 0.63
C LEU A 115 52.81 -5.10 -0.63
N ARG A 116 54.03 -4.55 -0.55
CA ARG A 116 54.69 -3.89 -1.70
C ARG A 116 55.28 -4.89 -2.72
N THR A 117 54.50 -5.89 -3.09
CA THR A 117 54.88 -6.89 -4.10
C THR A 117 54.15 -6.59 -5.42
N PRO A 118 54.75 -6.92 -6.57
CA PRO A 118 54.11 -6.69 -7.87
C PRO A 118 52.80 -7.46 -8.04
N GLU A 119 52.64 -8.60 -7.36
CA GLU A 119 51.41 -9.37 -7.38
C GLU A 119 50.29 -8.72 -6.56
N ALA A 120 50.64 -8.15 -5.40
CA ALA A 120 49.69 -7.37 -4.59
C ALA A 120 49.20 -6.11 -5.31
N GLU A 121 50.04 -5.46 -6.13
CA GLU A 121 49.61 -4.29 -6.91
C GLU A 121 48.60 -4.68 -8.01
N LYS A 122 48.76 -5.84 -8.67
CA LYS A 122 47.76 -6.35 -9.61
C LYS A 122 46.44 -6.68 -8.92
N GLN A 123 46.52 -7.34 -7.76
CA GLN A 123 45.34 -7.67 -6.96
C GLN A 123 44.60 -6.39 -6.55
N LYS A 124 45.34 -5.39 -6.07
CA LYS A 124 44.80 -4.07 -5.71
C LYS A 124 44.08 -3.40 -6.88
N GLN A 125 44.69 -3.35 -8.07
CA GLN A 125 44.03 -2.80 -9.27
C GLN A 125 42.73 -3.55 -9.61
N SER A 126 42.72 -4.88 -9.49
CA SER A 126 41.50 -5.66 -9.70
C SER A 126 40.42 -5.33 -8.66
N LEU A 127 40.81 -5.18 -7.40
CA LEU A 127 39.89 -4.84 -6.31
C LEU A 127 39.35 -3.41 -6.44
N GLU A 128 40.16 -2.45 -6.88
CA GLU A 128 39.72 -1.08 -7.18
C GLU A 128 38.65 -1.06 -8.28
N LYS A 129 38.81 -1.90 -9.31
CA LYS A 129 37.76 -2.07 -10.33
C LYS A 129 36.47 -2.62 -9.73
N THR A 130 36.56 -3.66 -8.89
CA THR A 130 35.39 -4.23 -8.20
C THR A 130 34.72 -3.20 -7.29
N ARG A 131 35.51 -2.37 -6.58
CA ARG A 131 35.00 -1.27 -5.76
C ARG A 131 34.21 -0.27 -6.60
N MET A 132 34.75 0.17 -7.74
CA MET A 132 34.04 1.08 -8.65
C MET A 132 32.73 0.49 -9.18
N ASP A 133 32.72 -0.80 -9.53
CA ASP A 133 31.50 -1.48 -9.97
C ASP A 133 30.44 -1.56 -8.85
N LEU A 134 30.86 -1.80 -7.60
CA LEU A 134 29.97 -1.80 -6.44
C LEU A 134 29.41 -0.40 -6.12
N GLU A 135 30.23 0.64 -6.20
CA GLU A 135 29.80 2.04 -6.07
C GLU A 135 28.78 2.40 -7.16
N ARG A 136 28.98 1.92 -8.39
CA ARG A 136 27.99 2.06 -9.47
C ARG A 136 26.68 1.36 -9.16
N GLN A 137 26.73 0.09 -8.73
CA GLN A 137 25.54 -0.68 -8.33
C GLN A 137 24.77 0.03 -7.20
N LEU A 138 25.48 0.63 -6.24
CA LEU A 138 24.86 1.39 -5.16
C LEU A 138 24.05 2.59 -5.69
N GLY A 139 24.59 3.31 -6.67
CA GLY A 139 23.88 4.41 -7.34
C GLY A 139 22.69 3.91 -8.18
N GLU A 140 22.84 2.77 -8.84
CA GLU A 140 21.76 2.13 -9.61
C GLU A 140 20.59 1.70 -8.70
N GLU A 141 20.84 1.16 -7.51
CA GLU A 141 19.80 0.82 -6.52
C GLU A 141 18.98 2.04 -6.07
N ASP A 142 19.61 3.21 -5.99
CA ASP A 142 18.91 4.45 -5.63
C ASP A 142 17.98 4.91 -6.76
N VAL A 143 18.45 4.89 -8.01
CA VAL A 143 17.66 5.30 -9.18
C VAL A 143 16.52 4.31 -9.47
N THR A 144 16.78 3.01 -9.33
CA THR A 144 15.77 1.95 -9.57
C THR A 144 14.62 2.06 -8.59
N LEU A 145 14.87 2.24 -7.28
CA LEU A 145 13.79 2.49 -6.31
C LEU A 145 12.94 3.69 -6.72
N TRP A 146 13.57 4.79 -7.11
CA TRP A 146 12.85 5.99 -7.53
C TRP A 146 11.96 5.73 -8.74
N ARG A 147 12.49 5.07 -9.76
CA ARG A 147 11.76 4.72 -11.00
C ARG A 147 10.61 3.75 -10.72
N ASP A 148 10.89 2.70 -9.96
CA ASP A 148 9.98 1.58 -9.75
C ASP A 148 8.85 1.90 -8.77
N SER A 149 9.11 2.83 -7.84
CA SER A 149 8.10 3.31 -6.88
C SER A 149 7.31 4.53 -7.36
N LEU A 150 7.65 5.11 -8.52
CA LEU A 150 7.05 6.36 -8.97
C LEU A 150 5.54 6.22 -9.21
N GLU A 151 5.14 5.17 -9.93
CA GLU A 151 3.73 4.92 -10.22
C GLU A 151 2.96 4.56 -8.95
N LEU A 152 3.56 3.73 -8.11
CA LEU A 152 2.97 3.32 -6.84
C LEU A 152 2.76 4.52 -5.89
N ARG A 153 3.69 5.48 -5.86
CA ARG A 153 3.54 6.73 -5.11
C ARG A 153 2.44 7.62 -5.69
N ARG A 154 2.30 7.70 -7.02
CA ARG A 154 1.21 8.44 -7.67
C ARG A 154 -0.15 7.82 -7.32
N GLU A 155 -0.28 6.51 -7.45
CA GLU A 155 -1.49 5.77 -7.09
C GLU A 155 -1.83 5.95 -5.61
N LEU A 156 -0.83 5.91 -4.71
CA LEU A 156 -1.04 6.13 -3.29
C LEU A 156 -1.57 7.54 -2.99
N ILE A 157 -1.04 8.57 -3.66
CA ILE A 157 -1.55 9.95 -3.54
C ILE A 157 -3.00 10.05 -4.01
N LEU A 158 -3.35 9.39 -5.12
CA LEU A 158 -4.73 9.37 -5.62
C LEU A 158 -5.66 8.61 -4.68
N ALA A 159 -5.24 7.46 -4.17
CA ALA A 159 -5.99 6.65 -3.21
C ALA A 159 -6.23 7.42 -1.91
N ASP A 160 -5.23 8.16 -1.42
CA ASP A 160 -5.34 8.99 -0.22
C ASP A 160 -6.34 10.14 -0.38
N LYS A 161 -6.28 10.86 -1.51
CA LYS A 161 -7.27 11.89 -1.85
C LYS A 161 -8.68 11.30 -1.95
N THR A 162 -8.81 10.14 -2.57
CA THR A 162 -10.10 9.47 -2.77
C THR A 162 -10.68 8.97 -1.44
N TYR A 163 -9.85 8.40 -0.56
CA TYR A 163 -10.25 8.00 0.78
C TYR A 163 -10.72 9.20 1.61
N THR A 164 -9.92 10.26 1.67
CA THR A 164 -10.24 11.49 2.41
C THR A 164 -11.53 12.13 1.91
N GLY A 165 -11.71 12.19 0.59
CA GLY A 165 -12.95 12.69 -0.02
C GLY A 165 -14.18 11.84 0.33
N THR A 166 -14.06 10.51 0.34
CA THR A 166 -15.17 9.62 0.75
C THR A 166 -15.46 9.74 2.24
N GLN A 167 -14.43 9.86 3.08
CA GLN A 167 -14.57 10.06 4.52
C GLN A 167 -15.30 11.37 4.82
N PHE A 168 -14.95 12.45 4.11
CA PHE A 168 -15.64 13.74 4.22
C PHE A 168 -17.12 13.63 3.85
N ARG A 169 -17.45 12.97 2.72
CA ARG A 169 -18.86 12.74 2.31
C ARG A 169 -19.63 11.90 3.32
N GLN A 170 -19.00 10.87 3.90
CA GLN A 170 -19.61 10.07 4.96
C GLN A 170 -19.90 10.93 6.21
N GLY A 171 -18.96 11.81 6.58
CA GLY A 171 -19.14 12.77 7.67
C GLY A 171 -20.35 13.68 7.43
N LEU A 172 -20.47 14.25 6.22
CA LEU A 172 -21.61 15.09 5.83
C LEU A 172 -22.95 14.36 5.94
N MET A 173 -23.02 13.10 5.49
CA MET A 173 -24.25 12.31 5.59
C MET A 173 -24.62 11.96 7.03
N ARG A 174 -23.64 11.80 7.93
CA ARG A 174 -23.89 11.58 9.37
C ARG A 174 -24.31 12.85 10.10
N SER A 175 -23.92 14.03 9.60
CA SER A 175 -24.28 15.33 10.19
C SER A 175 -25.58 15.92 9.63
N MET A 176 -26.19 15.30 8.62
CA MET A 176 -27.49 15.72 8.11
C MET A 176 -28.58 15.34 9.13
N PRO A 177 -29.35 16.30 9.65
CA PRO A 177 -30.48 15.98 10.53
C PRO A 177 -31.52 15.15 9.77
N SER A 178 -32.06 14.14 10.44
CA SER A 178 -33.19 13.37 9.92
C SER A 178 -34.38 14.32 9.70
N LEU A 179 -34.94 14.33 8.49
CA LEU A 179 -36.15 15.09 8.17
C LEU A 179 -37.40 14.60 8.94
N ASP A 180 -37.28 13.49 9.68
CA ASP A 180 -38.37 12.90 10.46
C ASP A 180 -38.44 13.41 11.92
N ASP A 181 -37.47 14.19 12.39
CA ASP A 181 -37.45 14.69 13.79
C ASP A 181 -38.41 15.88 14.06
N ASN A 182 -39.17 16.34 13.05
CA ASN A 182 -39.99 17.55 13.13
C ASN A 182 -41.52 17.33 13.18
N LYS A 183 -42.00 16.11 13.48
CA LYS A 183 -43.46 15.81 13.57
C LYS A 183 -44.00 15.59 14.99
N GLY A 184 -43.27 16.04 16.02
CA GLY A 184 -43.58 15.66 17.40
C GLY A 184 -43.86 16.79 18.39
N GLN A 185 -44.22 18.01 17.96
CA GLN A 185 -44.48 19.09 18.92
C GLN A 185 -45.57 20.07 18.46
N THR A 186 -46.82 19.70 18.70
CA THR A 186 -47.90 20.66 18.97
C THR A 186 -48.65 20.21 20.21
N ASP A 187 -48.09 20.54 21.37
CA ASP A 187 -48.86 20.65 22.60
C ASP A 187 -49.80 21.84 22.46
N THR A 188 -51.11 21.61 22.51
CA THR A 188 -52.03 22.56 23.15
C THR A 188 -53.21 21.77 23.71
N SER A 189 -53.01 21.36 24.94
CA SER A 189 -54.05 21.08 25.92
C SER A 189 -55.04 22.26 25.98
N ILE A 190 -56.28 22.01 25.58
CA ILE A 190 -57.43 22.81 26.03
C ILE A 190 -58.34 21.86 26.78
N SER A 191 -58.24 21.90 28.12
CA SER A 191 -59.23 21.32 29.02
C SER A 191 -60.31 22.36 29.30
N ARG A 192 -61.56 21.93 29.06
CA ARG A 192 -62.88 22.44 29.48
C ARG A 192 -63.00 23.84 30.08
#